data_AF-A0A7C1PP99-F1
#
_entry.id   AF-A0A7C1PP99-F1
#
_cell.length_a   1.000
_cell.length_b   1.000
_cell.length_c   1.000
_cell.angle_alpha   90.00
_cell.angle_beta   90.00
_cell.angle_gamma   90.00
#
_symmetry.space_group_name_H-M   'P 1'
#
loop_
_entity.id
_entity.type
_entity.pdbx_description
1 polymer ?
#
loop_
_entity_poly.entity_id
_entity_poly.type
_entity_poly.pdbx_seq_one_letter_code
_entity_poly.pdbx_strand_id
1 'polypeptide(L)'
;VQALCDQYETGIKVEQVVLQDVNPPEAVKPAFNEVNEAQQEREKLINQALSEYNKVIPRARGEAERTIEKAKGYALERINNARGEAANFSAVFKEYLKAKEVTRQRIYLETMNDVMQQVGRKLITDDKLTGILPLFQLEKGGVKK
;
A
#
# COMPACT_ATOMS: atom_id res chain seq x y z
N VAL A 1 -11.24 -22.73 -66.77
CA VAL A 1 -11.16 -21.31 -67.17
C VAL A 1 -10.10 -21.10 -68.25
N GLN A 2 -8.82 -21.46 -68.02
CA GLN A 2 -7.76 -21.36 -69.04
C GLN A 2 -8.10 -22.05 -70.38
N ALA A 3 -8.57 -23.31 -70.35
CA ALA A 3 -8.97 -24.03 -71.57
C ALA A 3 -10.08 -23.33 -72.39
N LEU A 4 -10.92 -22.51 -71.76
CA LEU A 4 -11.95 -21.72 -72.44
C LEU A 4 -11.33 -20.48 -73.10
N CYS A 5 -10.42 -19.79 -72.42
CA CYS A 5 -9.70 -18.63 -72.94
C CYS A 5 -8.80 -18.98 -74.14
N ASP A 6 -8.19 -20.17 -74.11
CA ASP A 6 -7.37 -20.71 -75.21
C ASP A 6 -8.24 -21.05 -76.44
N GLN A 7 -9.46 -21.57 -76.22
CA GLN A 7 -10.39 -21.91 -77.30
C GLN A 7 -10.99 -20.68 -78.01
N TYR A 8 -11.08 -19.53 -77.32
CA TYR A 8 -11.55 -18.26 -77.89
C TYR A 8 -10.41 -17.39 -78.47
N GLU A 9 -9.17 -17.90 -78.58
CA GLU A 9 -7.99 -17.19 -79.12
C GLU A 9 -7.79 -15.77 -78.51
N THR A 10 -8.17 -15.58 -77.24
CA THR A 10 -8.21 -14.25 -76.62
C THR A 10 -6.84 -13.69 -76.25
N GLY A 11 -5.76 -14.49 -76.37
CA GLY A 11 -4.39 -14.07 -76.03
C GLY A 11 -4.13 -13.80 -74.55
N ILE A 12 -5.09 -14.11 -73.66
CA ILE A 12 -5.00 -13.86 -72.22
C ILE A 12 -4.52 -15.14 -71.52
N LYS A 13 -3.39 -15.04 -70.80
CA LYS A 13 -2.83 -16.11 -69.97
C LYS A 13 -3.27 -15.93 -68.53
N VAL A 14 -4.06 -16.88 -67.98
CA VAL A 14 -4.48 -16.85 -66.58
C VAL A 14 -3.36 -17.40 -65.72
N GLU A 15 -2.65 -16.53 -65.00
CA GLU A 15 -1.54 -16.93 -64.12
C GLU A 15 -1.99 -17.49 -62.78
N GLN A 16 -3.09 -16.97 -62.21
CA GLN A 16 -3.60 -17.44 -60.92
C GLN A 16 -5.11 -17.24 -60.82
N VAL A 17 -5.81 -18.29 -60.39
CA VAL A 17 -7.22 -18.22 -60.02
C VAL A 17 -7.27 -18.05 -58.50
N VAL A 18 -7.61 -16.85 -58.03
CA VAL A 18 -7.91 -16.61 -56.62
C VAL A 18 -9.40 -16.84 -56.44
N LEU A 19 -9.76 -17.89 -55.70
CA LEU A 19 -11.14 -18.09 -55.24
C LEU A 19 -11.48 -16.89 -54.35
N GLN A 20 -12.47 -16.08 -54.74
CA GLN A 20 -13.02 -15.07 -53.85
C GLN A 20 -13.71 -15.76 -52.67
N ASP A 21 -13.52 -15.16 -51.49
CA ASP A 21 -13.93 -15.65 -50.17
C ASP A 21 -15.12 -16.60 -50.15
N VAL A 22 -14.89 -17.78 -49.58
CA VAL A 22 -15.91 -18.77 -49.23
C VAL A 22 -16.71 -18.26 -48.03
N ASN A 23 -17.69 -17.40 -48.29
CA ASN A 23 -18.71 -17.06 -47.31
C ASN A 23 -19.61 -18.29 -47.06
N PRO A 24 -19.86 -18.69 -45.81
CA PRO A 24 -20.73 -19.81 -45.50
C PRO A 24 -22.17 -19.57 -46.01
N PRO A 25 -22.88 -20.60 -46.49
CA PRO A 25 -24.30 -20.46 -46.86
C PRO A 25 -25.13 -19.98 -45.66
N GLU A 26 -26.13 -19.13 -45.92
CA GLU A 26 -26.99 -18.48 -44.88
C GLU A 26 -27.50 -19.46 -43.81
N ALA A 27 -27.77 -20.71 -44.18
CA ALA A 27 -28.30 -21.74 -43.28
C ALA A 27 -27.33 -22.21 -42.18
N VAL A 28 -26.01 -22.08 -42.36
CA VAL A 28 -24.98 -22.59 -41.42
C VAL A 28 -24.21 -21.49 -40.67
N LYS A 29 -24.39 -20.22 -41.07
CA LYS A 29 -23.81 -19.07 -40.37
C LYS A 29 -24.14 -19.04 -38.86
N PRO A 30 -25.37 -19.33 -38.41
CA PRO A 30 -25.70 -19.28 -36.98
C PRO A 30 -24.87 -20.27 -36.15
N ALA A 31 -24.81 -21.53 -36.59
CA ALA A 31 -24.06 -22.58 -35.90
C ALA A 31 -22.54 -22.32 -35.91
N PHE A 32 -22.00 -21.74 -36.98
CA PHE A 32 -20.58 -21.38 -37.04
C PHE A 32 -20.25 -20.20 -36.13
N ASN A 33 -21.13 -19.21 -36.05
CA ASN A 33 -20.99 -18.09 -35.12
C ASN A 33 -21.06 -18.57 -33.67
N GLU A 34 -21.97 -19.48 -33.35
CA GLU A 34 -22.15 -20.03 -32.00
C GLU A 34 -20.90 -20.78 -31.50
N VAL A 35 -20.24 -21.56 -32.39
CA VAL A 35 -18.96 -22.23 -32.05
C VAL A 35 -17.85 -21.21 -31.79
N ASN A 36 -17.76 -20.15 -32.59
CA ASN A 36 -16.76 -19.10 -32.39
C ASN A 36 -17.00 -18.31 -31.10
N GLU A 37 -18.27 -17.98 -30.80
CA GLU A 37 -18.65 -17.33 -29.54
C GLU A 37 -18.30 -18.21 -28.34
N ALA A 38 -18.62 -19.51 -28.39
CA ALA A 38 -18.28 -20.44 -27.32
C ALA A 38 -16.76 -20.57 -27.11
N GLN A 39 -15.97 -20.55 -28.20
CA GLN A 39 -14.50 -20.55 -28.11
C GLN A 39 -13.97 -19.26 -27.48
N GLN A 40 -14.47 -18.09 -27.90
CA GLN A 40 -14.08 -16.80 -27.31
C GLN A 40 -14.46 -16.70 -25.84
N GLU A 41 -15.65 -17.17 -25.47
CA GLU A 41 -16.10 -17.17 -24.08
C GLU A 41 -15.24 -18.09 -23.21
N ARG A 42 -14.88 -19.28 -23.71
CA ARG A 42 -13.93 -20.18 -23.05
C ARG A 42 -12.57 -19.51 -22.84
N GLU A 43 -12.00 -18.88 -23.87
CA GLU A 43 -10.72 -18.18 -23.75
C GLU A 43 -10.80 -17.02 -22.76
N LYS A 44 -11.90 -16.26 -22.77
CA LYS A 44 -12.15 -15.17 -21.82
C LYS A 44 -12.19 -15.70 -20.38
N LEU A 45 -12.91 -16.80 -20.13
CA LEU A 45 -12.98 -17.42 -18.80
C LEU A 45 -11.62 -17.92 -18.33
N ILE A 46 -10.83 -18.56 -19.21
CA ILE A 46 -9.47 -19.01 -18.90
C ILE A 46 -8.58 -17.80 -18.54
N ASN A 47 -8.62 -16.74 -19.35
CA ASN A 47 -7.83 -15.53 -19.11
C ASN A 47 -8.24 -14.82 -17.81
N GLN A 48 -9.53 -14.79 -17.48
CA GLN A 48 -10.03 -14.26 -16.22
C GLN A 48 -9.52 -15.08 -15.03
N ALA A 49 -9.63 -16.41 -15.08
CA ALA A 49 -9.15 -17.30 -14.04
C ALA A 49 -7.63 -17.17 -13.83
N LEU A 50 -6.85 -17.09 -14.91
CA LEU A 50 -5.41 -16.85 -14.84
C LEU A 50 -5.09 -15.48 -14.24
N SER A 51 -5.85 -14.43 -14.60
CA SER A 51 -5.70 -13.09 -14.02
C SER A 51 -5.96 -13.10 -12.51
N GLU A 52 -7.03 -13.76 -12.07
CA GLU A 52 -7.37 -13.89 -10.65
C GLU A 52 -6.30 -14.68 -9.89
N TYR A 53 -5.87 -15.82 -10.42
CA TYR A 53 -4.79 -16.62 -9.85
C TYR A 53 -3.50 -15.79 -9.68
N ASN A 54 -3.11 -15.07 -10.73
CA ASN A 54 -1.93 -14.21 -10.74
C ASN A 54 -2.05 -12.97 -9.84
N LYS A 55 -3.25 -12.64 -9.37
CA LYS A 55 -3.47 -11.56 -8.37
C LYS A 55 -3.49 -12.11 -6.95
N VAL A 56 -4.26 -13.16 -6.71
CA VAL A 56 -4.55 -13.66 -5.35
C VAL A 56 -3.34 -14.37 -4.76
N ILE A 57 -2.71 -15.28 -5.50
CA ILE A 57 -1.59 -16.08 -4.96
C ILE A 57 -0.36 -15.21 -4.64
N PRO A 58 0.11 -14.33 -5.54
CA PRO A 58 1.26 -13.48 -5.21
C PRO A 58 0.95 -12.48 -4.11
N ARG A 59 -0.27 -11.93 -4.07
CA ARG A 59 -0.70 -11.02 -3.01
C ARG A 59 -0.70 -11.71 -1.65
N ALA A 60 -1.31 -12.89 -1.55
CA ALA A 60 -1.35 -13.66 -0.30
C ALA A 60 0.06 -14.03 0.19
N ARG A 61 0.96 -14.43 -0.72
CA ARG A 61 2.37 -14.67 -0.38
C ARG A 61 3.07 -13.40 0.12
N GLY A 62 2.88 -12.27 -0.56
CA GLY A 62 3.46 -10.99 -0.13
C GLY A 62 2.92 -10.52 1.22
N GLU A 63 1.63 -10.73 1.50
CA GLU A 63 1.02 -10.42 2.80
C GLU A 63 1.58 -11.32 3.92
N ALA A 64 1.78 -12.61 3.64
CA ALA A 64 2.41 -13.54 4.58
C ALA A 64 3.86 -13.14 4.89
N GLU A 65 4.69 -12.90 3.87
CA GLU A 65 6.08 -12.45 4.02
C GLU A 65 6.15 -11.12 4.78
N ARG A 66 5.30 -10.15 4.42
CA ARG A 66 5.22 -8.86 5.12
C ARG A 66 4.92 -9.05 6.61
N THR A 67 4.05 -10.00 6.96
CA THR A 67 3.69 -10.28 8.35
C THR A 67 4.87 -10.88 9.11
N ILE A 68 5.58 -11.82 8.49
CA ILE A 68 6.79 -12.43 9.05
C ILE A 68 7.89 -11.38 9.27
N GLU A 69 8.17 -10.54 8.27
CA GLU A 69 9.19 -9.50 8.39
C GLU A 69 8.83 -8.43 9.42
N LYS A 70 7.56 -8.04 9.53
CA LYS A 70 7.10 -7.18 10.62
C LYS A 70 7.34 -7.81 12.00
N ALA A 71 7.04 -9.10 12.16
CA ALA A 71 7.25 -9.80 13.42
C ALA A 71 8.73 -9.90 13.78
N LYS A 72 9.60 -10.19 12.81
CA LYS A 72 11.06 -10.18 12.99
C LYS A 72 11.57 -8.78 13.37
N GLY A 73 11.10 -7.75 12.67
CA GLY A 73 11.43 -6.35 12.96
C GLY A 73 11.05 -5.97 14.40
N TYR A 74 9.82 -6.29 14.81
CA TYR A 74 9.37 -6.05 16.19
C TYR A 74 10.21 -6.80 17.24
N ALA A 75 10.56 -8.06 16.96
CA ALA A 75 11.40 -8.83 17.87
C ALA A 75 12.80 -8.21 18.03
N LEU A 76 13.41 -7.79 16.92
CA LEU A 76 14.71 -7.12 16.93
C LEU A 76 14.65 -5.76 17.63
N GLU A 77 13.63 -4.96 17.35
CA GLU A 77 13.37 -3.69 18.02
C GLU A 77 13.26 -3.90 19.53
N ARG A 78 12.45 -4.88 19.97
CA ARG A 78 12.27 -5.19 21.39
C ARG A 78 13.58 -5.58 22.07
N ILE A 79 14.40 -6.41 21.43
CA ILE A 79 15.72 -6.81 21.95
C ILE A 79 16.67 -5.61 22.03
N ASN A 80 16.71 -4.78 21.00
CA ASN A 80 17.59 -3.62 20.95
C ASN A 80 17.18 -2.55 21.99
N ASN A 81 15.88 -2.30 22.14
CA ASN A 81 15.36 -1.39 23.17
C ASN A 81 15.71 -1.92 24.56
N ALA A 82 15.45 -3.21 24.84
CA ALA A 82 15.80 -3.80 26.12
C ALA A 82 17.31 -3.73 26.43
N ARG A 83 18.16 -3.97 25.43
CA ARG A 83 19.63 -3.82 25.58
C ARG A 83 20.04 -2.37 25.81
N GLY A 84 19.45 -1.43 25.08
CA GLY A 84 19.69 0.00 25.23
C GLY A 84 19.29 0.48 26.62
N GLU A 85 18.10 0.13 27.08
CA GLU A 85 17.60 0.44 28.43
C GLU A 85 18.50 -0.15 29.51
N ALA A 86 18.90 -1.42 29.39
CA ALA A 86 19.80 -2.07 30.35
C ALA A 86 21.18 -1.39 30.41
N ALA A 87 21.74 -1.01 29.25
CA ALA A 87 22.99 -0.28 29.17
C ALA A 87 22.88 1.11 29.80
N ASN A 88 21.79 1.82 29.50
CA ASN A 88 21.53 3.15 30.04
C ASN A 88 21.35 3.10 31.57
N PHE A 89 20.55 2.14 32.06
CA PHE A 89 20.39 1.89 33.49
C PHE A 89 21.74 1.62 34.17
N SER A 90 22.57 0.75 33.59
CA SER A 90 23.89 0.41 34.15
C SER A 90 24.81 1.63 34.21
N ALA A 91 24.77 2.49 33.19
CA ALA A 91 25.52 3.74 33.16
C ALA A 91 25.04 4.72 34.24
N VAL A 92 23.73 4.95 34.35
CA VAL A 92 23.15 5.81 35.39
C VAL A 92 23.45 5.26 36.79
N PHE A 93 23.32 3.96 36.98
CA PHE A 93 23.59 3.30 38.26
C PHE A 93 25.05 3.47 38.69
N LYS A 94 26.00 3.38 37.75
CA LYS A 94 27.42 3.62 38.01
C LYS A 94 27.68 5.05 38.50
N GLU A 95 27.05 6.05 37.89
CA GLU A 95 27.19 7.45 38.33
C GLU A 95 26.45 7.71 39.65
N TYR A 96 25.28 7.10 39.84
CA TYR A 96 24.54 7.14 41.09
C TYR A 96 25.37 6.62 42.27
N LEU A 97 26.12 5.52 42.09
CA LEU A 97 27.01 5.01 43.12
C LEU A 97 28.10 6.01 43.53
N LYS A 98 28.59 6.84 42.59
CA LYS A 98 29.58 7.88 42.87
C LYS A 98 28.98 9.07 43.61
N ALA A 99 27.77 9.50 43.25
CA ALA A 99 27.17 10.71 43.79
C ALA A 99 25.63 10.62 43.89
N LYS A 100 25.14 9.91 44.91
CA LYS A 100 23.72 9.53 45.06
C LYS A 100 22.75 10.72 45.11
N GLU A 101 23.05 11.74 45.93
CA GLU A 101 22.13 12.85 46.17
C GLU A 101 21.93 13.73 44.92
N VAL A 102 23.03 14.12 44.27
CA VAL A 102 22.98 14.97 43.06
C VAL A 102 22.35 14.24 41.87
N THR A 103 22.62 12.94 41.70
CA THR A 103 22.01 12.15 40.63
C THR A 103 20.51 12.00 40.84
N ARG A 104 20.05 11.77 42.09
CA ARG A 104 18.62 11.69 42.40
C ARG A 104 17.91 13.02 42.15
N GLN A 105 18.49 14.13 42.60
CA GLN A 105 17.92 15.46 42.36
C GLN A 105 17.85 15.79 40.86
N ARG A 106 18.90 15.49 40.08
CA ARG A 106 18.89 15.68 38.63
C ARG A 106 17.74 14.91 37.97
N ILE A 107 17.63 13.61 38.23
CA ILE A 107 16.56 12.77 37.63
C ILE A 107 15.17 13.33 37.98
N TYR A 108 14.96 13.75 39.23
CA TYR A 108 13.69 14.36 39.64
C TYR A 108 13.38 15.66 38.89
N LEU A 109 14.36 16.55 38.75
CA LEU A 109 14.16 17.82 38.05
C LEU A 109 13.94 17.63 36.55
N GLU A 110 14.66 16.71 35.91
CA GLU A 110 14.48 16.37 34.49
C GLU A 110 13.10 15.76 34.25
N THR A 111 12.71 14.76 35.04
CA THR A 111 11.37 14.15 34.92
C THR A 111 10.24 15.15 35.20
N MET A 112 10.41 16.02 36.19
CA MET A 112 9.44 17.08 36.47
C MET A 112 9.34 18.06 35.30
N ASN A 113 10.46 18.44 34.67
CA ASN A 113 10.46 19.30 33.50
C ASN A 113 9.68 18.67 32.34
N ASP A 114 9.92 17.39 32.04
CA ASP A 114 9.23 16.68 30.97
C ASP A 114 7.71 16.56 31.21
N VAL A 115 7.32 16.22 32.45
CA VAL A 115 5.90 16.15 32.84
C VAL A 115 5.26 17.53 32.78
N MET A 116 5.93 18.57 33.29
CA MET A 116 5.40 19.94 33.30
C MET A 116 5.23 20.52 31.90
N GLN A 117 5.98 20.07 30.89
CA GLN A 117 5.74 20.43 29.48
C GLN A 117 4.45 19.82 28.93
N GLN A 118 4.07 18.63 29.40
CA GLN A 118 2.84 17.94 28.97
C GLN A 118 1.60 18.47 29.69
N VAL A 119 1.76 18.94 30.93
CA VAL A 119 0.71 19.64 31.65
C VAL A 119 0.58 21.04 31.04
N GLY A 120 -0.49 21.26 30.28
CA GLY A 120 -0.77 22.57 29.65
C GLY A 120 -0.84 23.73 30.66
N ARG A 121 -1.15 24.95 30.19
CA ARG A 121 -1.20 26.16 31.04
C ARG A 121 -2.01 25.93 32.33
N LYS A 122 -1.30 25.72 33.44
CA LYS A 122 -1.86 25.65 34.79
C LYS A 122 -1.64 27.00 35.46
N LEU A 123 -2.74 27.68 35.78
CA LEU A 123 -2.68 28.91 36.56
C LEU A 123 -2.43 28.53 38.02
N ILE A 124 -1.26 28.87 38.54
CA ILE A 124 -0.94 28.71 39.96
C ILE A 124 -1.19 30.07 40.60
N THR A 125 -2.18 30.15 41.48
CA THR A 125 -2.55 31.37 42.20
C THR A 125 -2.41 31.13 43.70
N ASP A 126 -1.94 32.14 44.42
CA ASP A 126 -1.85 32.15 45.87
C ASP A 126 -3.27 32.24 46.47
N ASP A 127 -3.53 31.51 47.57
CA ASP A 127 -4.85 31.43 48.23
C ASP A 127 -5.37 32.81 48.70
N LYS A 128 -4.49 33.82 48.77
CA LYS A 128 -4.81 35.19 49.17
C LYS A 128 -5.21 36.12 48.03
N LEU A 129 -5.10 35.71 46.77
CA LEU A 129 -5.46 36.56 45.61
C LEU A 129 -6.94 36.40 45.26
N THR A 130 -7.78 37.20 45.92
CA THR A 130 -9.20 37.37 45.56
C THR A 130 -9.30 38.32 44.36
N GLY A 131 -9.34 37.78 43.14
CA GLY A 131 -9.67 38.57 41.95
C GLY A 131 -8.73 38.35 40.77
N ILE A 132 -8.82 37.18 40.14
CA ILE A 132 -8.26 36.99 38.80
C ILE A 132 -9.33 37.43 37.80
N LEU A 133 -9.26 38.68 37.33
CA LEU A 133 -10.08 39.13 36.20
C LEU A 133 -9.60 38.38 34.94
N PRO A 134 -10.49 37.67 34.21
CA PRO A 134 -10.11 36.93 33.03
C PRO A 134 -9.91 37.88 31.85
N LEU A 135 -8.74 38.51 31.75
CA LEU A 135 -8.31 39.25 30.55
C LEU A 135 -7.71 38.34 29.46
N PHE A 136 -7.94 37.02 29.52
CA PHE A 136 -7.35 36.04 28.61
C PHE A 136 -8.23 35.64 27.40
N GLN A 137 -9.26 36.42 27.06
CA GLN A 137 -10.13 36.18 25.89
C GLN A 137 -9.89 37.16 24.73
N LEU A 138 -8.67 37.69 24.58
CA LEU A 138 -8.27 38.38 23.35
C LEU A 138 -7.08 37.66 22.73
N GLU A 139 -7.43 36.77 21.80
CA GLU A 139 -6.64 36.24 20.66
C GLU A 139 -6.86 34.74 20.42
N LYS A 140 -8.13 34.37 20.20
CA LYS A 140 -8.48 33.25 19.32
C LYS A 140 -9.58 33.71 18.37
N GLY A 141 -9.21 34.56 17.43
CA GLY A 141 -10.14 35.12 16.45
C GLY A 141 -9.47 35.91 15.35
N GLY A 142 -8.75 35.23 14.46
CA GLY A 142 -8.23 35.78 13.19
C GLY A 142 -6.95 35.05 12.77
N VAL A 143 -6.76 34.56 11.55
CA VAL A 143 -7.53 34.57 10.30
C VAL A 143 -7.13 33.27 9.57
N LYS A 144 -8.09 32.52 9.04
CA LYS A 144 -7.81 31.56 7.97
C LYS A 144 -7.46 32.34 6.70
N LYS A 145 -6.25 32.16 6.18
CA LYS A 145 -5.96 32.18 4.74
C LYS A 145 -4.89 31.15 4.45
#